data_AF-A0A2V5QI83-F1
#
_entry.id   AF-A0A2V5QI83-F1
#
_cell.length_a   1.000
_cell.length_b   1.000
_cell.length_c   1.000
_cell.angle_alpha   90.00
_cell.angle_beta   90.00
_cell.angle_gamma   90.00
#
_symmetry.space_group_name_H-M   'P 1'
#
loop_
_entity.id
_entity.type
_entity.pdbx_description
1 polymer ?
#
loop_
_entity_poly.entity_id
_entity_poly.type
_entity_poly.pdbx_seq_one_letter_code
_entity_poly.pdbx_strand_id
1 'polypeptide(L)' 'VAEIREAIAKLSPREYCELMAELHPLAEDEWDKQMKADAAAGKFDKMNARADADFKAGRCEPLERIFGQEV' A
#
# COMPACT_ATOMS: atom_id res chain seq x y z
N VAL A 1 19.20 21.35 -8.65
CA VAL A 1 18.08 20.89 -7.78
C VAL A 1 16.89 21.84 -7.73
N ALA A 2 17.07 23.17 -7.78
CA ALA A 2 15.94 24.12 -7.78
C ALA A 2 14.95 23.90 -8.95
N GLU A 3 15.47 23.81 -10.18
CA GLU A 3 14.66 23.56 -11.39
C GLU A 3 13.87 22.23 -11.31
N ILE A 4 14.48 21.18 -10.75
CA ILE A 4 13.82 19.89 -10.54
C ILE A 4 12.67 20.01 -9.54
N ARG A 5 12.86 20.76 -8.45
CA ARG A 5 11.80 20.99 -7.46
C ARG A 5 10.63 21.78 -8.06
N GLU A 6 10.92 22.78 -8.89
CA GLU A 6 9.89 23.54 -9.59
C GLU A 6 9.13 22.69 -10.62
N ALA A 7 9.81 21.78 -11.31
CA ALA A 7 9.16 20.85 -12.24
C ALA A 7 8.25 19.86 -11.49
N ILE A 8 8.71 19.28 -10.39
CA ILE A 8 7.93 18.37 -9.53
C ILE A 8 6.67 19.07 -9.00
N ALA A 9 6.78 20.33 -8.58
CA ALA A 9 5.65 21.11 -8.06
C ALA A 9 4.54 21.38 -9.09
N LYS A 10 4.82 21.19 -10.39
CA LYS A 10 3.85 21.40 -11.48
C LYS A 10 3.20 20.12 -11.97
N LEU A 11 3.59 18.96 -11.45
CA LEU A 11 3.04 17.67 -11.85
C LEU A 11 1.61 17.49 -11.34
N SER A 12 0.77 16.85 -12.15
CA SER A 12 -0.48 16.27 -11.66
C SER A 12 -0.19 15.11 -10.70
N PRO A 13 -1.16 14.70 -9.85
CA PRO A 13 -0.99 13.54 -8.97
C PRO A 13 -0.59 12.27 -9.72
N ARG A 14 -1.08 12.08 -10.95
CA ARG A 14 -0.74 10.93 -11.78
C ARG A 14 0.72 10.98 -12.25
N GLU A 15 1.15 12.10 -12.81
CA GLU A 15 2.54 12.25 -13.30
C GLU A 15 3.54 12.19 -12.15
N TYR A 16 3.17 12.67 -10.96
CA TYR A 16 3.97 12.50 -9.75
C TYR A 16 4.13 11.02 -9.37
N CYS A 17 3.04 10.25 -9.36
CA CYS A 17 3.10 8.81 -9.08
C CYS A 17 3.94 8.04 -10.12
N GLU A 18 3.80 8.37 -11.40
CA GLU A 18 4.61 7.79 -12.49
C GLU A 18 6.10 8.11 -12.29
N LEU A 19 6.45 9.37 -12.01
CA LEU A 19 7.83 9.78 -11.71
C LEU A 19 8.39 9.06 -10.47
N MET A 20 7.61 8.92 -9.40
CA MET A 20 8.05 8.24 -8.19
C MET A 20 8.29 6.75 -8.42
N ALA A 21 7.46 6.10 -9.26
CA ALA A 21 7.66 4.70 -9.63
C ALA A 21 8.94 4.49 -10.47
N GLU A 22 9.31 5.46 -11.29
CA GLU A 22 10.55 5.43 -12.07
C GLU A 22 11.80 5.73 -11.21
N LEU A 23 11.73 6.71 -10.31
CA LEU A 23 12.85 7.12 -9.44
C LEU A 23 13.10 6.14 -8.29
N HIS A 24 12.03 5.51 -7.82
CA HIS A 24 12.08 4.42 -6.85
C HIS A 24 11.61 3.17 -7.57
N PRO A 25 12.43 2.58 -8.47
CA PRO A 25 12.15 1.24 -8.94
C PRO A 25 12.04 0.41 -7.67
N LEU A 26 10.88 -0.23 -7.47
CA LEU A 26 10.54 -1.05 -6.31
C LEU A 26 11.54 -2.20 -6.24
N ALA A 27 12.75 -1.91 -5.78
CA ALA A 27 13.71 -2.90 -5.39
C ALA A 27 13.08 -3.56 -4.18
N GLU A 28 12.64 -4.80 -4.38
CA GLU A 28 12.10 -5.61 -3.30
C GLU A 28 13.11 -5.56 -2.16
N ASP A 29 12.72 -4.86 -1.10
CA ASP A 29 13.56 -4.78 0.06
C ASP A 29 13.46 -6.12 0.82
N GLU A 30 14.23 -6.27 1.89
CA GLU A 30 14.25 -7.54 2.62
C GLU A 30 12.87 -7.87 3.22
N TRP A 31 12.05 -6.86 3.49
CA TRP A 31 10.69 -7.05 3.97
C TRP A 31 9.76 -7.57 2.86
N ASP A 32 9.84 -7.02 1.64
CA ASP A 32 9.09 -7.53 0.49
C ASP A 32 9.39 -9.01 0.21
N LYS A 33 10.68 -9.37 0.19
CA LYS A 33 11.12 -10.76 -0.04
C LYS A 33 10.61 -11.70 1.05
N GLN A 34 10.71 -11.27 2.31
CA GLN A 34 10.22 -12.05 3.45
C GLN A 34 8.71 -12.24 3.39
N MET A 35 7.95 -11.19 3.08
CA MET A 35 6.49 -11.27 2.98
C MET A 35 6.05 -12.24 1.88
N LYS A 36 6.73 -12.22 0.72
CA LYS A 36 6.48 -13.18 -0.36
C LYS A 36 6.77 -14.62 0.05
N ALA A 37 7.91 -14.85 0.70
CA ALA A 37 8.28 -16.19 1.18
C ALA A 37 7.31 -16.71 2.25
N ASP A 38 6.93 -15.87 3.22
CA ASP A 38 5.97 -16.20 4.27
C ASP A 38 4.57 -16.49 3.70
N ALA A 39 4.13 -15.72 2.70
CA ALA A 39 2.87 -15.95 1.99
C ALA A 39 2.91 -17.29 1.23
N ALA A 40 3.99 -17.58 0.50
CA ALA A 40 4.16 -18.85 -0.21
C ALA A 40 4.23 -20.06 0.74
N ALA A 41 4.73 -19.86 1.97
CA ALA A 41 4.75 -20.88 3.01
C ALA A 41 3.39 -21.07 3.72
N GLY A 42 2.35 -20.31 3.35
CA GLY A 42 1.01 -20.41 3.95
C GLY A 42 0.91 -19.83 5.36
N LYS A 43 1.89 -19.01 5.79
CA LYS A 43 1.93 -18.47 7.16
C LYS A 43 0.70 -17.61 7.50
N PHE A 44 0.10 -16.99 6.48
CA PHE A 44 -1.04 -16.09 6.63
C PHE A 44 -2.41 -16.78 6.44
N ASP A 45 -2.46 -18.06 6.07
CA ASP A 45 -3.70 -18.75 5.69
C ASP A 45 -4.79 -18.67 6.78
N LYS A 46 -4.39 -18.92 8.03
CA LYS A 46 -5.32 -18.83 9.18
C LYS A 46 -5.82 -17.41 9.41
N MET A 47 -4.96 -16.41 9.24
CA MET A 47 -5.31 -15.01 9.43
C MET A 47 -6.26 -14.55 8.31
N ASN A 48 -5.98 -14.95 7.07
CA ASN A 48 -6.81 -14.65 5.91
C ASN A 48 -8.19 -15.30 6.03
N ALA A 49 -8.26 -16.58 6.41
CA ALA A 49 -9.52 -17.28 6.63
C ALA A 49 -10.37 -16.61 7.72
N ARG A 50 -9.73 -16.13 8.79
CA ARG A 50 -10.41 -15.37 9.84
C ARG A 50 -10.92 -14.03 9.32
N ALA A 51 -10.09 -13.27 8.61
CA ALA A 51 -10.48 -11.98 8.04
C ALA A 51 -11.68 -12.13 7.09
N ASP A 52 -11.67 -13.15 6.23
CA ASP A 52 -12.80 -13.47 5.34
C ASP A 52 -14.08 -13.81 6.12
N ALA A 53 -13.95 -14.59 7.21
CA ALA A 53 -15.09 -14.92 8.05
C ALA A 53 -15.65 -13.70 8.80
N ASP A 54 -14.78 -12.80 9.25
CA ASP A 54 -15.16 -11.53 9.89
C ASP A 54 -15.88 -10.61 8.89
N PHE A 55 -15.37 -10.49 7.66
CA PHE A 55 -16.01 -9.73 6.59
C PHE A 55 -17.39 -10.28 6.23
N LYS A 56 -17.49 -11.60 5.99
CA LYS A 56 -18.77 -12.26 5.67
C LYS A 56 -19.81 -12.16 6.78
N ALA A 57 -19.36 -12.04 8.03
CA ALA A 57 -20.23 -11.87 9.19
C ALA A 57 -20.56 -10.39 9.50
N GLY A 58 -20.11 -9.44 8.68
CA GLY A 58 -20.37 -8.01 8.87
C GLY A 58 -19.66 -7.41 10.09
N ARG A 59 -18.51 -7.99 10.49
CA ARG A 59 -17.71 -7.49 11.63
C ARG A 59 -16.65 -6.46 11.23
N CYS A 60 -16.49 -6.18 9.95
CA CYS A 60 -15.57 -5.15 9.46
C CYS A 60 -16.21 -3.76 9.54
N GLU A 61 -15.43 -2.78 9.96
CA GLU A 61 -15.82 -1.37 9.87
C GLU A 61 -15.42 -0.82 8.49
N PRO A 62 -16.27 0.03 7.87
CA PRO A 62 -15.91 0.70 6.62
C PRO A 62 -14.63 1.52 6.78
N LEU A 63 -13.78 1.52 5.76
CA LEU A 63 -12.51 2.24 5.80
C LEU A 63 -12.72 3.76 5.91
N GLU A 64 -13.79 4.26 5.31
CA GLU A 64 -14.24 5.65 5.36
C GLU A 64 -14.65 6.07 6.77
N ARG A 65 -15.04 5.13 7.64
CA ARG A 65 -15.30 5.43 9.05
C ARG A 65 -14.02 5.80 9.79
N ILE A 66 -12.90 5.18 9.41
CA ILE A 66 -11.59 5.39 10.04
C ILE A 66 -10.96 6.68 9.51
N PHE A 67 -11.03 6.92 8.20
CA PHE A 67 -10.47 8.13 7.59
C PHE A 67 -11.40 9.35 7.59
N GLY A 68 -12.71 9.16 7.82
CA GLY A 68 -13.67 10.25 8.05
C GLY A 68 -13.53 10.90 9.43
N GLN A 69 -12.59 10.41 10.26
CA GLN A 69 -12.14 11.04 11.49
C GLN A 69 -10.77 11.72 11.27
N GLU A 70 -10.66 12.62 10.30
CA GLU A 70 -9.57 13.62 10.24
C GLU A 70 -10.18 15.01 10.53
N VAL A 71 -9.83 15.61 11.68
CA VAL A 71 -8.73 16.57 11.91
C VAL A 71 -9.10 17.99 11.47
#